data_AF-A0A951SC41-F1
#
_entry.id   AF-A0A951SC41-F1
#
_cell.length_a   1.000
_cell.length_b   1.000
_cell.length_c   1.000
_cell.angle_alpha   90.00
_cell.angle_beta   90.00
_cell.angle_gamma   90.00
#
_symmetry.space_group_name_H-M   'P 1'
#
loop_
_entity.id
_entity.type
_entity.pdbx_description
1 polymer ?
#
loop_
_entity_poly.entity_id
_entity_poly.type
_entity_poly.pdbx_seq_one_letter_code
_entity_poly.pdbx_strand_id
1 'polypeptide(L)' 'MKKTIQIFAFTLLMALVAGSSTAVFSQQGPPPPPSGGHSQTGNQPQGGGAPIGSGLTILLGLGAAYGGRKLYQAYHKLEE' A
#
# COMPACT_ATOMS: atom_id res chain seq x y z
N MET A 1 33.99 3.81 -6.32
CA MET A 1 33.47 3.14 -5.11
C MET A 1 32.11 3.68 -4.69
N LYS A 2 31.96 4.97 -4.33
CA LYS A 2 30.67 5.56 -3.94
C LYS A 2 29.55 5.38 -4.98
N LYS A 3 29.85 5.64 -6.25
CA LYS A 3 28.88 5.49 -7.37
C LYS A 3 28.44 4.04 -7.58
N THR A 4 29.37 3.10 -7.46
CA THR A 4 29.09 1.66 -7.61
C THR A 4 28.22 1.15 -6.47
N ILE A 5 28.46 1.60 -5.24
CA ILE A 5 27.63 1.28 -4.06
C ILE A 5 26.24 1.88 -4.21
N GLN A 6 26.11 3.11 -4.70
CA GLN A 6 24.82 3.74 -4.96
C GLN A 6 24.01 3.01 -6.04
N ILE A 7 24.66 2.63 -7.14
CA ILE A 7 24.00 1.85 -8.21
C ILE A 7 23.53 0.51 -7.65
N PHE A 8 24.38 -0.19 -6.89
CA PHE A 8 24.01 -1.47 -6.29
C PHE A 8 22.83 -1.35 -5.31
N ALA A 9 22.84 -0.34 -4.44
CA ALA A 9 21.76 -0.08 -3.50
C ALA A 9 20.44 0.27 -4.22
N PHE A 10 20.51 1.05 -5.30
CA PHE A 10 19.35 1.41 -6.11
C PHE A 10 18.76 0.19 -6.84
N THR A 11 19.62 -0.65 -7.43
CA THR A 11 19.20 -1.90 -8.08
C THR A 11 18.56 -2.86 -7.09
N LEU A 12 19.13 -2.99 -5.88
CA LEU A 12 18.57 -3.81 -4.81
C LEU A 12 17.19 -3.32 -4.37
N LEU A 13 17.03 -2.00 -4.21
CA LEU A 13 15.75 -1.38 -3.86
C LEU A 13 14.68 -1.64 -4.94
N MET A 14 15.02 -1.50 -6.23
CA MET A 14 14.09 -1.80 -7.32
C MET A 14 13.71 -3.27 -7.41
N ALA A 15 14.66 -4.19 -7.18
CA ALA A 15 14.35 -5.62 -7.12
C ALA A 15 13.39 -5.95 -5.96
N LEU A 16 13.53 -5.27 -4.81
CA LEU A 16 12.65 -5.43 -3.66
C LEU A 16 11.23 -4.92 -3.95
N VAL A 17 11.11 -3.75 -4.59
CA VAL A 17 9.81 -3.17 -4.99
C VAL A 17 9.13 -4.00 -6.09
N ALA A 18 9.88 -4.50 -7.07
CA ALA A 18 9.35 -5.35 -8.13
C ALA A 18 8.98 -6.77 -7.63
N GLY A 19 9.72 -7.28 -6.63
CA GLY A 19 9.48 -8.59 -6.00
C GLY A 19 8.35 -8.58 -4.97
N SER A 20 7.97 -7.42 -4.43
CA SER A 20 6.74 -7.24 -3.66
C SER A 20 5.52 -7.28 -4.59
N SER A 21 5.22 -8.48 -5.12
CA SER A 21 3.94 -8.78 -5.75
C SER A 21 2.84 -8.50 -4.75
N THR A 22 2.16 -7.36 -4.90
CA THR A 22 0.84 -7.16 -4.32
C THR A 22 -0.08 -8.04 -5.14
N ALA A 23 -0.43 -9.21 -4.61
CA ALA A 23 -1.53 -9.97 -5.15
C ALA A 23 -2.82 -9.13 -4.94
N VAL A 24 -3.08 -8.24 -5.90
CA VAL A 24 -4.30 -7.43 -5.95
C VAL A 24 -5.38 -8.36 -6.49
N PHE A 25 -5.93 -9.20 -5.61
CA PHE A 25 -7.10 -9.99 -5.93
C PHE A 25 -8.31 -9.06 -5.99
N SER A 26 -8.61 -8.52 -7.18
CA SER A 26 -9.91 -7.92 -7.45
C SER A 26 -10.92 -9.04 -7.63
N GLN A 27 -11.67 -9.35 -6.57
CA GLN A 27 -12.86 -10.21 -6.51
C GLN A 27 -12.68 -11.63 -7.07
N GLN A 28 -12.85 -12.64 -6.21
CA GLN A 28 -13.31 -13.94 -6.69
C GLN A 28 -14.58 -13.68 -7.52
N GLY A 29 -14.65 -14.26 -8.72
CA GLY A 29 -15.79 -14.09 -9.63
C GLY A 29 -17.11 -14.20 -8.86
N PRO A 30 -18.13 -13.42 -9.23
CA PRO A 30 -19.34 -13.29 -8.43
C PRO A 30 -19.84 -14.68 -8.04
N PRO A 31 -20.18 -14.92 -6.76
CA PRO A 31 -20.78 -16.19 -6.37
C PRO A 31 -21.95 -16.46 -7.32
N PRO A 32 -22.24 -17.74 -7.66
CA PRO A 32 -23.37 -18.07 -8.51
C PRO A 32 -24.59 -17.31 -8.00
N PRO A 33 -25.35 -16.65 -8.90
CA PRO A 33 -26.44 -15.79 -8.48
C PRO A 33 -27.32 -16.57 -7.49
N PRO A 34 -27.69 -15.97 -6.35
CA PRO A 34 -28.69 -16.58 -5.48
C PRO A 34 -29.89 -16.98 -6.34
N SER A 35 -30.55 -18.11 -6.04
CA SER A 35 -31.70 -18.61 -6.80
C SER A 35 -32.95 -17.70 -6.78
N GLY A 36 -32.79 -16.43 -6.42
CA GLY A 36 -33.76 -15.34 -6.56
C GLY A 36 -32.97 -14.05 -6.76
N GLY A 37 -33.35 -13.27 -7.78
CA GLY A 37 -32.65 -12.07 -8.23
C GLY A 37 -32.49 -10.95 -7.18
N HIS A 38 -31.95 -9.81 -7.63
CA HIS A 38 -31.86 -8.60 -6.80
C HIS A 38 -33.23 -8.28 -6.17
N SER A 39 -33.25 -8.04 -4.85
CA SER A 39 -34.44 -7.84 -3.96
C SER A 39 -34.82 -9.00 -3.05
N GLN A 40 -33.90 -9.93 -2.74
CA GLN A 40 -34.16 -10.86 -1.63
C GLN A 40 -34.22 -10.11 -0.30
N THR A 41 -35.30 -10.34 0.45
CA THR A 41 -35.51 -9.78 1.79
C THR A 41 -34.57 -10.49 2.78
N GLY A 42 -33.35 -10.00 2.90
CA GLY A 42 -32.37 -10.51 3.88
C GLY A 42 -30.99 -9.88 3.71
N ASN A 43 -30.18 -9.96 4.78
CA ASN A 43 -28.80 -9.46 4.76
C ASN A 43 -27.97 -10.33 3.81
N GLN A 44 -27.56 -9.79 2.66
CA GLN A 44 -26.59 -10.45 1.80
C GLN A 44 -25.26 -10.58 2.55
N PRO A 45 -24.47 -11.65 2.32
CA PRO A 45 -23.12 -11.75 2.87
C PRO A 45 -22.34 -10.50 2.47
N GLN A 46 -21.87 -9.75 3.47
CA GLN A 46 -21.10 -8.55 3.23
C GLN A 46 -19.82 -8.94 2.49
N GLY A 47 -19.59 -8.34 1.33
CA GLY A 47 -18.32 -8.47 0.63
C GLY A 47 -17.19 -8.02 1.55
N GLY A 48 -16.35 -8.96 1.98
CA GLY A 48 -15.24 -8.74 2.91
C GLY A 48 -14.00 -9.41 2.36
N GLY A 49 -12.97 -8.63 2.07
CA GLY A 49 -11.75 -9.15 1.44
C GLY A 49 -10.84 -8.10 0.81
N ALA A 50 -11.28 -6.84 0.72
CA ALA A 50 -10.38 -5.76 0.32
C ALA A 50 -9.26 -5.63 1.37
N PRO A 51 -7.97 -5.75 0.99
CA PRO A 51 -6.86 -5.60 1.92
C PRO A 51 -6.69 -4.13 2.33
N ILE A 52 -7.47 -3.70 3.33
CA ILE A 52 -7.42 -2.34 3.90
C ILE A 52 -6.12 -2.12 4.69
N GLY A 53 -5.58 -3.18 5.31
CA GLY A 53 -4.38 -3.11 6.15
C GLY A 53 -3.16 -2.55 5.39
N SER A 54 -2.91 -3.01 4.16
CA SER A 54 -1.79 -2.50 3.35
C SER A 54 -1.99 -1.03 2.95
N GLY A 55 -3.22 -0.63 2.62
CA GLY A 55 -3.55 0.77 2.32
C GLY A 55 -3.28 1.71 3.50
N LEU A 56 -3.68 1.30 4.70
CA LEU A 56 -3.41 2.07 5.92
C LEU A 56 -1.92 2.17 6.22
N THR A 57 -1.18 1.08 6.03
CA THR A 57 0.27 1.05 6.27
C THR A 57 1.02 2.01 5.33
N ILE A 58 0.63 2.05 4.05
CA ILE A 58 1.20 2.99 3.07
C ILE A 58 0.87 4.44 3.44
N LEU A 59 -0.38 4.73 3.81
CA LEU A 59 -0.80 6.08 4.17
C LEU A 59 -0.04 6.61 5.39
N LEU A 60 0.11 5.77 6.42
CA LEU A 60 0.89 6.10 7.61
C LEU A 60 2.38 6.28 7.28
N GLY A 61 2.94 5.41 6.44
CA GLY A 61 4.32 5.51 5.99
C GLY A 61 4.61 6.82 5.25
N LEU A 62 3.74 7.22 4.33
CA LEU A 62 3.86 8.49 3.61
C LEU A 62 3.68 9.70 4.52
N GLY A 63 2.73 9.64 5.46
CA GLY A 63 2.53 10.68 6.47
C GLY A 63 3.77 10.87 7.36
N ALA A 64 4.35 9.78 7.85
CA ALA A 64 5.56 9.79 8.66
C ALA A 64 6.78 10.29 7.87
N ALA A 65 6.94 9.86 6.61
CA ALA A 65 8.04 10.31 5.75
C ALA A 65 7.96 11.82 5.47
N TYR A 66 6.77 12.34 5.13
CA TYR A 66 6.57 13.77 4.92
C TYR A 66 6.78 14.58 6.21
N GLY A 67 6.17 14.14 7.32
CA GLY A 67 6.31 14.78 8.62
C GLY A 67 7.77 14.82 9.09
N GLY A 68 8.47 13.70 9.00
CA GLY A 68 9.89 13.59 9.33
C GLY A 68 10.77 14.50 8.49
N ARG A 69 10.56 14.54 7.15
CA ARG A 69 11.30 15.45 6.26
C ARG A 69 11.09 16.92 6.66
N LYS A 70 9.87 17.32 6.98
CA LYS A 70 9.54 18.70 7.36
C LYS A 70 10.17 19.09 8.69
N LEU A 71 10.12 18.21 9.70
CA LEU A 71 10.80 18.41 10.98
C LEU A 71 12.31 18.54 10.80
N TYR A 72 12.94 17.65 10.03
CA TYR A 72 14.38 17.71 9.76
C TYR A 72 14.80 19.04 9.14
N GLN A 73 14.08 19.53 8.13
CA GLN A 73 14.35 20.83 7.51
C GLN A 73 14.15 22.00 8.48
N ALA A 74 13.13 21.93 9.35
CA ALA A 74 12.90 22.95 10.36
C ALA A 74 14.05 23.01 11.38
N TYR A 75 14.54 21.86 11.85
CA TYR A 75 15.70 21.82 12.75
C TYR A 75 16.99 22.32 12.08
N HIS A 76 17.27 21.91 10.84
CA HIS A 76 18.46 22.38 10.13
C HIS A 76 18.45 23.90 9.87
N LYS A 77 17.27 24.50 9.71
CA LYS A 77 17.14 25.96 9.53
C LYS A 77 17.35 26.75 10.83
N LEU A 78 17.29 26.10 11.99
CA LEU A 78 17.54 26.72 13.29
C LEU A 78 19.03 26.66 13.70
N GLU A 79 19.79 25.77 13.08
CA GLU A 79 21.23 25.60 13.33
C GLU A 79 22.12 26.47 12.40
N GLU A 80 21.55 27.00 11.31
CA GLU A 80 22.14 28.10 10.51
C GLU A 80 21.74 29.48 11.03
#